data_AF-A0A7C5ZHH2-F1
#
_entry.id   AF-A0A7C5ZHH2-F1
#
_cell.length_a   1.000
_cell.length_b   1.000
_cell.length_c   1.000
_cell.angle_alpha   90.00
_cell.angle_beta   90.00
_cell.angle_gamma   90.00
#
_symmetry.space_group_name_H-M   'P 1'
#
loop_
_entity.id
_entity.type
_entity.pdbx_description
1 polymer ?
#
loop_
_entity_poly.entity_id
_entity_poly.type
_entity_poly.pdbx_seq_one_letter_code
_entity_poly.pdbx_strand_id
1 'polypeptide(L)'
;MARRQCQHSEEQTHRRPVAALLTVPAAVVQFGLLMIVTHHLGHFVELKDPSRETPLWRYVYGGKPKPFFHPLCTPAGHVLSLFEPHDHVWHRGLWFTIKFINGQNFWEERPPFGTQRTSVPPTVTHGAAGQSSVFSAIDWTSPDASSVVIREQRLFTYRPIDATSYAIDFTFILNPQLELLLDRTVFTTWGGYGGLIFRGTRNWQESRLLFSDGTTSDRPTPKIANWCDLSGKLDGGPNQTGGIAIFDHPQNVRHPTPWYGATGPGHYFNAAFLFNEPMRLAAGEKLVLRYRVLVHDGILETDALNQRYEQYSRDGVGPTAASDIPAVGS
;
A
#
# COMPACT_ATOMS: atom_id res chain seq x y z
N MET A 1 38.79 -81.70 -32.64
CA MET A 1 38.50 -80.99 -31.38
C MET A 1 37.79 -79.68 -31.69
N ALA A 2 36.60 -79.51 -31.09
CA ALA A 2 35.83 -78.29 -30.74
C ALA A 2 35.64 -77.08 -31.70
N ARG A 3 34.34 -76.85 -32.04
CA ARG A 3 33.50 -75.61 -31.96
C ARG A 3 33.86 -74.38 -32.82
N ARG A 4 32.99 -73.97 -33.77
CA ARG A 4 31.98 -72.84 -33.73
C ARG A 4 32.64 -71.49 -33.38
N GLN A 5 32.43 -70.37 -34.10
CA GLN A 5 31.12 -69.74 -34.33
C GLN A 5 31.20 -68.53 -35.31
N CYS A 6 30.09 -68.27 -36.02
CA CYS A 6 29.81 -67.13 -36.90
C CYS A 6 29.76 -65.76 -36.21
N GLN A 7 29.90 -64.68 -37.00
CA GLN A 7 28.89 -63.60 -37.04
C GLN A 7 28.97 -62.76 -38.34
N HIS A 8 27.79 -62.41 -38.86
CA HIS A 8 27.51 -61.64 -40.07
C HIS A 8 27.56 -60.12 -39.85
N SER A 9 27.86 -59.41 -40.94
CA SER A 9 28.01 -57.96 -41.07
C SER A 9 26.69 -57.21 -41.30
N GLU A 10 26.56 -56.14 -40.51
CA GLU A 10 25.96 -54.81 -40.74
C GLU A 10 25.13 -54.55 -42.01
N GLU A 11 23.89 -54.08 -41.79
CA GLU A 11 23.12 -53.30 -42.75
C GLU A 11 22.62 -52.02 -42.06
N GLN A 12 23.09 -50.87 -42.55
CA GLN A 12 22.73 -49.53 -42.08
C GLN A 12 21.36 -49.13 -42.63
N THR A 13 20.42 -48.75 -41.75
CA THR A 13 19.18 -48.09 -42.14
C THR A 13 19.08 -46.70 -41.50
N HIS A 14 18.97 -45.70 -42.37
CA HIS A 14 18.69 -44.30 -42.05
C HIS A 14 17.42 -44.14 -41.20
N ARG A 15 17.54 -43.51 -40.02
CA ARG A 15 16.41 -42.98 -39.27
C ARG A 15 16.49 -41.45 -39.21
N ARG A 16 15.47 -40.79 -39.75
CA ARG A 16 15.19 -39.36 -39.59
C ARG A 16 14.84 -39.07 -38.12
N PRO A 17 15.29 -37.95 -37.52
CA PRO A 17 14.80 -37.56 -36.20
C PRO A 17 13.39 -36.98 -36.33
N VAL A 18 12.42 -37.63 -35.70
CA VAL A 18 11.10 -37.06 -35.44
C VAL A 18 11.28 -36.09 -34.27
N ALA A 19 11.14 -34.79 -34.52
CA ALA A 19 11.06 -33.79 -33.47
C ALA A 19 9.78 -34.05 -32.67
N ALA A 20 9.91 -34.68 -31.51
CA ALA A 20 8.86 -34.74 -30.53
C ALA A 20 8.67 -33.33 -29.96
N LEU A 21 7.60 -32.64 -30.35
CA LEU A 21 7.08 -31.53 -29.57
C LEU A 21 6.66 -32.08 -28.21
N LEU A 22 7.56 -31.97 -27.23
CA LEU A 22 7.19 -32.00 -25.82
C LEU A 22 6.49 -30.68 -25.52
N THR A 23 5.19 -30.63 -25.74
CA THR A 23 4.31 -29.69 -25.04
C THR A 23 4.36 -30.09 -23.56
N VAL A 24 5.25 -29.45 -22.80
CA VAL A 24 5.12 -29.41 -21.35
C VAL A 24 3.90 -28.54 -21.09
N PRO A 25 2.79 -29.05 -20.51
CA PRO A 25 1.83 -28.14 -19.93
C PRO A 25 2.58 -27.46 -18.78
N ALA A 26 2.82 -26.16 -18.91
CA ALA A 26 3.12 -25.34 -17.76
C ALA A 26 1.85 -25.38 -16.88
N ALA A 27 1.76 -26.41 -16.05
CA ALA A 27 0.91 -26.38 -14.89
C ALA A 27 1.49 -25.26 -14.01
N VAL A 28 0.99 -24.05 -14.21
CA VAL A 28 1.03 -23.02 -13.19
C VAL A 28 0.17 -23.60 -12.07
N VAL A 29 0.81 -24.36 -11.18
CA VAL A 29 0.22 -24.67 -9.89
C VAL A 29 0.21 -23.35 -9.15
N GLN A 30 -0.87 -22.60 -9.36
CA GLN A 30 -1.18 -21.44 -8.56
C GLN A 30 -1.52 -22.01 -7.18
N PHE A 31 -0.50 -22.13 -6.33
CA PHE A 31 -0.69 -22.28 -4.89
C PHE A 31 -1.34 -20.99 -4.39
N GLY A 32 -2.64 -20.83 -4.65
CA GLY A 32 -3.41 -19.71 -4.21
C GLY A 32 -4.41 -20.22 -3.18
N LEU A 33 -4.16 -19.93 -1.90
CA LEU A 33 -5.25 -19.94 -0.94
C LEU A 33 -6.37 -19.05 -1.49
N LEU A 34 -7.60 -19.53 -1.42
CA LEU A 34 -8.77 -18.77 -1.85
C LEU A 34 -8.86 -17.51 -0.99
N MET A 35 -8.50 -16.35 -1.54
CA MET A 35 -8.68 -15.07 -0.85
C MET A 35 -10.09 -14.56 -1.10
N ILE A 36 -10.82 -14.23 -0.02
CA ILE A 36 -12.19 -13.72 -0.09
C ILE A 36 -12.17 -12.23 0.24
N VAL A 37 -12.78 -11.43 -0.64
CA VAL A 37 -13.14 -10.05 -0.30
C VAL A 37 -14.52 -10.03 0.33
N THR A 38 -14.66 -9.46 1.52
CA THR A 38 -15.95 -9.29 2.20
C THR A 38 -16.23 -7.82 2.43
N HIS A 39 -17.42 -7.37 2.02
CA HIS A 39 -17.88 -6.01 2.23
C HIS A 39 -18.99 -5.99 3.29
N HIS A 40 -18.65 -5.47 4.47
CA HIS A 40 -19.62 -5.18 5.51
C HIS A 40 -20.14 -3.75 5.30
N LEU A 41 -21.34 -3.62 4.75
CA LEU A 41 -21.97 -2.33 4.44
C LEU A 41 -22.06 -1.45 5.69
N GLY A 42 -21.65 -0.18 5.56
CA GLY A 42 -21.58 0.78 6.67
C GLY A 42 -20.36 0.63 7.60
N HIS A 43 -19.50 -0.36 7.39
CA HIS A 43 -18.40 -0.67 8.32
C HIS A 43 -17.03 -0.73 7.62
N PHE A 44 -16.76 -1.80 6.86
CA PHE A 44 -15.44 -2.08 6.29
C PHE A 44 -15.50 -3.00 5.07
N VAL A 45 -14.42 -2.99 4.30
CA VAL A 45 -14.09 -4.01 3.28
C VAL A 45 -12.83 -4.72 3.75
N GLU A 46 -12.77 -6.04 3.66
CA GLU A 46 -11.58 -6.81 4.02
C GLU A 46 -11.25 -7.88 2.99
N LEU A 47 -9.97 -8.23 2.90
CA LEU A 47 -9.49 -9.39 2.15
C LEU A 47 -8.91 -10.39 3.14
N LYS A 48 -9.43 -11.61 3.10
CA LYS A 48 -9.13 -12.63 4.09
C LYS A 48 -8.93 -13.99 3.45
N ASP A 49 -7.91 -14.68 3.93
CA ASP A 49 -7.79 -16.12 3.78
C ASP A 49 -8.77 -16.79 4.78
N PRO A 50 -9.76 -17.57 4.32
CA PRO A 50 -10.77 -18.20 5.16
C PRO A 50 -10.18 -19.14 6.23
N SER A 51 -8.97 -19.64 6.02
CA SER A 51 -8.29 -20.51 6.99
C SER A 51 -7.68 -19.75 8.17
N ARG A 52 -7.62 -18.41 8.10
CA ARG A 52 -7.04 -17.55 9.14
C ARG A 52 -8.12 -16.84 9.94
N GLU A 53 -7.78 -16.42 11.16
CA GLU A 53 -8.66 -15.57 11.95
C GLU A 53 -8.59 -14.11 11.51
N THR A 54 -7.39 -13.58 11.32
CA THR A 54 -7.13 -12.19 10.92
C THR A 54 -7.12 -12.02 9.41
N PRO A 55 -7.73 -10.94 8.86
CA PRO A 55 -7.65 -10.65 7.44
C PRO A 55 -6.23 -10.22 7.06
N LEU A 56 -5.89 -10.32 5.78
CA LEU A 56 -4.64 -9.79 5.26
C LEU A 56 -4.65 -8.25 5.35
N TRP A 57 -5.79 -7.65 5.02
CA TRP A 57 -6.05 -6.24 5.26
C TRP A 57 -7.54 -5.98 5.48
N ARG A 58 -7.85 -4.91 6.22
CA ARG A 58 -9.21 -4.40 6.40
C ARG A 58 -9.23 -2.88 6.23
N TYR A 59 -9.95 -2.40 5.22
CA TYR A 59 -10.27 -0.98 5.01
C TYR A 59 -11.55 -0.61 5.74
N VAL A 60 -11.41 0.11 6.85
CA VAL A 60 -12.53 0.62 7.65
C VAL A 60 -12.91 2.00 7.15
N TYR A 61 -14.17 2.17 6.76
CA TYR A 61 -14.68 3.42 6.16
C TYR A 61 -15.89 3.99 6.92
N GLY A 62 -16.41 3.27 7.91
CA GLY A 62 -17.51 3.68 8.78
C GLY A 62 -17.15 3.66 10.27
N GLY A 63 -17.92 4.37 11.09
CA GLY A 63 -17.79 4.37 12.55
C GLY A 63 -16.62 5.17 13.14
N LYS A 64 -15.73 5.72 12.31
CA LYS A 64 -14.63 6.60 12.74
C LYS A 64 -14.58 7.90 11.92
N PRO A 65 -13.91 8.96 12.40
CA PRO A 65 -13.89 10.26 11.74
C PRO A 65 -13.11 10.31 10.42
N LYS A 66 -12.30 9.29 10.10
CA LYS A 66 -11.56 9.14 8.84
C LYS A 66 -11.39 7.66 8.46
N PRO A 67 -11.35 7.28 7.16
CA PRO A 67 -11.08 5.90 6.75
C PRO A 67 -9.60 5.49 6.94
N PHE A 68 -9.36 4.22 7.21
CA PHE A 68 -8.02 3.67 7.49
C PHE A 68 -7.95 2.16 7.22
N PHE A 69 -6.74 1.61 7.21
CA PHE A 69 -6.50 0.17 7.18
C PHE A 69 -6.02 -0.33 8.53
N HIS A 70 -6.79 -1.23 9.15
CA HIS A 70 -6.39 -2.00 10.31
C HIS A 70 -7.35 -3.20 10.54
N PRO A 71 -6.84 -4.42 10.79
CA PRO A 71 -5.43 -4.77 10.76
C PRO A 71 -4.87 -4.77 9.32
N LEU A 72 -3.56 -4.58 9.21
CA LEU A 72 -2.76 -4.78 8.00
C LEU A 72 -1.68 -5.81 8.35
N CYS A 73 -1.72 -6.96 7.69
CA CYS A 73 -0.94 -8.13 8.04
C CYS A 73 0.01 -8.54 6.92
N THR A 74 1.13 -9.17 7.25
CA THR A 74 1.99 -9.84 6.27
C THR A 74 1.34 -11.12 5.72
N PRO A 75 1.85 -11.68 4.61
CA PRO A 75 1.41 -13.00 4.13
C PRO A 75 1.64 -14.14 5.12
N ALA A 76 2.58 -14.06 6.06
CA ALA A 76 2.69 -15.02 7.16
C ALA A 76 1.65 -14.79 8.28
N GLY A 77 0.88 -13.70 8.24
CA GLY A 77 -0.20 -13.41 9.18
C GLY A 77 0.19 -12.48 10.34
N HIS A 78 1.36 -11.85 10.29
CA HIS A 78 1.80 -10.94 11.33
C HIS A 78 1.13 -9.57 11.20
N VAL A 79 0.47 -9.08 12.25
CA VAL A 79 -0.17 -7.76 12.24
C VAL A 79 0.90 -6.66 12.36
N LEU A 80 1.06 -5.89 11.28
CA LEU A 80 2.04 -4.80 11.21
C LEU A 80 1.51 -3.49 11.82
N SER A 81 0.23 -3.19 11.62
CA SER A 81 -0.41 -1.92 12.00
C SER A 81 -0.87 -1.84 13.46
N LEU A 82 -0.80 -0.66 14.06
CA LEU A 82 -1.36 -0.34 15.39
C LEU A 82 -2.67 0.45 15.30
N PHE A 83 -3.55 0.31 16.29
CA PHE A 83 -4.85 0.98 16.32
C PHE A 83 -5.08 1.73 17.64
N GLU A 84 -5.45 3.00 17.53
CA GLU A 84 -5.84 3.90 18.64
C GLU A 84 -4.92 3.79 19.87
N PRO A 85 -3.59 3.94 19.70
CA PRO A 85 -2.67 3.81 20.81
C PRO A 85 -2.91 4.89 21.88
N HIS A 86 -2.66 4.57 23.14
CA HIS A 86 -2.94 5.45 24.28
C HIS A 86 -2.32 6.85 24.19
N ASP A 87 -1.17 6.99 23.52
CA ASP A 87 -0.45 8.26 23.32
C ASP A 87 -1.03 9.08 22.16
N HIS A 88 -1.68 8.43 21.19
CA HIS A 88 -2.21 9.04 19.97
C HIS A 88 -3.46 8.30 19.48
N VAL A 89 -4.59 8.48 20.18
CA VAL A 89 -5.83 7.71 19.97
C VAL A 89 -6.46 7.85 18.57
N TRP A 90 -6.00 8.79 17.75
CA TRP A 90 -6.43 8.99 16.36
C TRP A 90 -5.50 8.31 15.32
N HIS A 91 -4.38 7.70 15.73
CA HIS A 91 -3.51 6.94 14.82
C HIS A 91 -4.08 5.54 14.58
N ARG A 92 -4.29 5.17 13.31
CA ARG A 92 -4.94 3.90 12.94
C ARG A 92 -4.30 3.26 11.72
N GLY A 93 -3.24 2.48 11.96
CA GLY A 93 -2.60 1.64 10.95
C GLY A 93 -2.10 2.43 9.75
N LEU A 94 -2.71 2.24 8.58
CA LEU A 94 -2.40 3.01 7.37
C LEU A 94 -3.57 3.94 7.03
N TRP A 95 -3.32 5.25 6.93
CA TRP A 95 -4.35 6.23 6.57
C TRP A 95 -3.77 7.40 5.78
N PHE A 96 -4.66 8.18 5.14
CA PHE A 96 -4.29 9.39 4.41
C PHE A 96 -4.98 10.60 5.04
N THR A 97 -4.24 11.67 5.30
CA THR A 97 -4.82 12.97 5.67
C THR A 97 -3.84 14.11 5.39
N ILE A 98 -4.33 15.35 5.47
CA ILE A 98 -3.54 16.58 5.49
C ILE A 98 -3.86 17.26 6.80
N LYS A 99 -2.87 17.73 7.56
CA LYS A 99 -3.16 18.30 8.88
C LYS A 99 -3.94 19.60 8.80
N PHE A 100 -3.43 20.58 8.05
CA PHE A 100 -4.02 21.91 8.01
C PHE A 100 -4.51 22.25 6.62
N ILE A 101 -5.80 22.61 6.52
CA ILE A 101 -6.44 23.10 5.30
C ILE A 101 -7.10 24.43 5.66
N ASN A 102 -6.66 25.54 5.06
CA ASN A 102 -7.11 26.89 5.40
C ASN A 102 -7.03 27.18 6.92
N GLY A 103 -5.97 26.69 7.58
CA GLY A 103 -5.76 26.82 9.03
C GLY A 103 -6.62 25.89 9.90
N GLN A 104 -7.56 25.14 9.32
CA GLN A 104 -8.40 24.17 10.03
C GLN A 104 -7.73 22.81 10.10
N ASN A 105 -7.93 22.09 11.20
CA ASN A 105 -7.23 20.84 11.49
C ASN A 105 -8.06 19.60 11.10
N PHE A 106 -7.47 18.70 10.32
CA PHE A 106 -8.03 17.42 9.86
C PHE A 106 -7.16 16.20 10.26
N TRP A 107 -6.16 16.40 11.14
CA TRP A 107 -5.27 15.34 11.61
C TRP A 107 -5.81 14.64 12.85
N GLU A 108 -5.90 15.39 13.94
CA GLU A 108 -6.59 14.97 15.14
C GLU A 108 -8.11 14.88 14.87
N GLU A 109 -8.85 14.13 15.71
CA GLU A 109 -10.22 13.74 15.35
C GLU A 109 -11.28 13.99 16.43
N ARG A 110 -10.89 14.56 17.58
CA ARG A 110 -11.85 15.00 18.59
C ARG A 110 -12.37 16.39 18.22
N PRO A 111 -13.63 16.74 18.49
CA PRO A 111 -14.09 18.11 18.27
C PRO A 111 -13.11 19.12 18.91
N PRO A 112 -12.76 20.22 18.23
CA PRO A 112 -13.34 20.74 16.98
C PRO A 112 -12.43 20.49 15.75
N PHE A 113 -12.31 19.25 15.27
CA PHE A 113 -11.50 18.92 14.09
C PHE A 113 -12.35 18.40 12.93
N GLY A 114 -11.85 18.60 11.70
CA GLY A 114 -12.50 18.18 10.47
C GLY A 114 -12.53 16.67 10.32
N THR A 115 -13.42 16.19 9.46
CA THR A 115 -13.65 14.74 9.26
C THR A 115 -13.53 14.36 7.80
N GLN A 116 -13.23 13.09 7.54
CA GLN A 116 -13.27 12.47 6.21
C GLN A 116 -14.32 11.37 6.25
N ARG A 117 -15.46 11.56 5.58
CA ARG A 117 -16.60 10.64 5.65
C ARG A 117 -16.92 10.06 4.29
N THR A 118 -17.05 8.75 4.25
CA THR A 118 -17.49 8.04 3.06
C THR A 118 -18.97 8.34 2.82
N SER A 119 -19.31 8.93 1.67
CA SER A 119 -20.67 9.40 1.36
C SER A 119 -21.62 8.27 0.94
N VAL A 120 -21.08 7.24 0.28
CA VAL A 120 -21.79 6.02 -0.13
C VAL A 120 -20.89 4.80 0.09
N PRO A 121 -21.45 3.60 0.38
CA PRO A 121 -20.65 2.40 0.55
C PRO A 121 -19.64 2.21 -0.60
N PRO A 122 -18.36 1.90 -0.32
CA PRO A 122 -17.36 1.67 -1.35
C PRO A 122 -17.77 0.55 -2.30
N THR A 123 -17.34 0.63 -3.55
CA THR A 123 -17.61 -0.42 -4.54
C THR A 123 -16.40 -1.33 -4.68
N VAL A 124 -16.64 -2.62 -4.87
CA VAL A 124 -15.59 -3.65 -5.00
C VAL A 124 -15.67 -4.26 -6.39
N THR A 125 -14.52 -4.33 -7.08
CA THR A 125 -14.40 -5.00 -8.38
C THR A 125 -13.26 -6.02 -8.34
N HIS A 126 -13.46 -7.17 -8.98
CA HIS A 126 -12.43 -8.19 -9.11
C HIS A 126 -11.69 -8.04 -10.45
N GLY A 127 -10.37 -8.15 -10.39
CA GLY A 127 -9.49 -8.10 -11.56
C GLY A 127 -8.87 -9.46 -11.89
N ALA A 128 -8.05 -9.49 -12.94
CA ALA A 128 -7.28 -10.67 -13.30
C ALA A 128 -6.25 -11.04 -12.21
N ALA A 129 -5.79 -12.28 -12.22
CA ALA A 129 -4.71 -12.77 -11.35
C ALA A 129 -4.94 -12.51 -9.84
N GLY A 130 -6.19 -12.61 -9.37
CA GLY A 130 -6.52 -12.46 -7.95
C GLY A 130 -6.50 -11.01 -7.44
N GLN A 131 -6.45 -10.03 -8.34
CA GLN A 131 -6.54 -8.62 -7.97
C GLN A 131 -7.96 -8.27 -7.52
N SER A 132 -8.06 -7.30 -6.60
CA SER A 132 -9.33 -6.66 -6.25
C SER A 132 -9.11 -5.18 -6.07
N SER A 133 -10.07 -4.38 -6.53
CA SER A 133 -10.04 -2.93 -6.42
C SER A 133 -11.24 -2.44 -5.64
N VAL A 134 -11.02 -1.41 -4.83
CA VAL A 134 -12.05 -0.75 -4.05
C VAL A 134 -12.05 0.74 -4.39
N PHE A 135 -13.21 1.25 -4.75
CA PHE A 135 -13.43 2.67 -4.98
C PHE A 135 -14.28 3.27 -3.85
N SER A 136 -13.84 4.40 -3.30
CA SER A 136 -14.50 5.09 -2.19
C SER A 136 -14.58 6.58 -2.48
N ALA A 137 -15.79 7.15 -2.37
CA ALA A 137 -16.04 8.59 -2.42
C ALA A 137 -16.10 9.14 -0.99
N ILE A 138 -15.26 10.12 -0.68
CA ILE A 138 -15.02 10.61 0.68
C ILE A 138 -15.15 12.13 0.71
N ASP A 139 -16.03 12.66 1.56
CA ASP A 139 -16.17 14.09 1.79
C ASP A 139 -15.30 14.52 2.98
N TRP A 140 -14.47 15.54 2.76
CA TRP A 140 -13.72 16.19 3.82
C TRP A 140 -14.54 17.36 4.34
N THR A 141 -15.07 17.25 5.54
CA THR A 141 -15.97 18.25 6.14
C THR A 141 -15.22 19.11 7.16
N SER A 142 -15.43 20.42 7.11
CA SER A 142 -14.85 21.39 8.05
C SER A 142 -15.20 21.07 9.52
N PRO A 143 -14.38 21.52 10.48
CA PRO A 143 -14.61 21.29 11.92
C PRO A 143 -15.99 21.67 12.46
N ASP A 144 -16.57 22.74 11.95
CA ASP A 144 -17.90 23.26 12.31
C ASP A 144 -19.04 22.56 11.56
N ALA A 145 -18.73 21.57 10.73
CA ALA A 145 -19.64 20.86 9.86
C ALA A 145 -20.39 21.74 8.84
N SER A 146 -19.93 22.97 8.59
CA SER A 146 -20.62 23.91 7.70
C SER A 146 -20.37 23.67 6.21
N SER A 147 -19.26 23.02 5.85
CA SER A 147 -18.87 22.86 4.45
C SER A 147 -18.09 21.57 4.18
N VAL A 148 -18.24 21.05 2.95
CA VAL A 148 -17.33 20.05 2.37
C VAL A 148 -16.23 20.79 1.63
N VAL A 149 -14.99 20.68 2.11
CA VAL A 149 -13.84 21.41 1.56
C VAL A 149 -13.13 20.66 0.43
N ILE A 150 -13.13 19.33 0.49
CA ILE A 150 -12.59 18.44 -0.55
C ILE A 150 -13.59 17.30 -0.78
N ARG A 151 -13.86 17.00 -2.04
CA ARG A 151 -14.44 15.72 -2.46
C ARG A 151 -13.32 14.82 -2.93
N GLU A 152 -13.01 13.79 -2.17
CA GLU A 152 -11.98 12.81 -2.49
C GLU A 152 -12.59 11.61 -3.22
N GLN A 153 -11.88 11.15 -4.25
CA GLN A 153 -12.05 9.84 -4.84
C GLN A 153 -10.80 9.01 -4.53
N ARG A 154 -11.00 7.91 -3.82
CA ARG A 154 -9.94 6.98 -3.43
C ARG A 154 -10.14 5.66 -4.15
N LEU A 155 -9.15 5.28 -4.95
CA LEU A 155 -9.04 3.95 -5.51
C LEU A 155 -7.88 3.22 -4.83
N PHE A 156 -8.09 1.99 -4.39
CA PHE A 156 -6.99 1.11 -4.06
C PHE A 156 -7.14 -0.27 -4.67
N THR A 157 -6.03 -0.84 -5.13
CA THR A 157 -6.00 -2.16 -5.77
C THR A 157 -5.03 -3.08 -5.02
N TYR A 158 -5.57 -4.16 -4.47
CA TYR A 158 -4.78 -5.27 -3.96
C TYR A 158 -4.13 -6.03 -5.14
N ARG A 159 -2.82 -6.25 -5.03
CA ARG A 159 -2.01 -7.00 -5.99
C ARG A 159 -1.23 -8.10 -5.28
N PRO A 160 -1.57 -9.38 -5.47
CA PRO A 160 -0.68 -10.45 -5.05
C PRO A 160 0.63 -10.36 -5.84
N ILE A 161 1.78 -10.53 -5.17
CA ILE A 161 3.10 -10.51 -5.83
C ILE A 161 3.70 -11.91 -5.80
N ASP A 162 3.89 -12.47 -4.61
CA ASP A 162 4.46 -13.79 -4.38
C ASP A 162 3.98 -14.34 -3.02
N ALA A 163 4.53 -15.48 -2.59
CA ALA A 163 4.12 -16.13 -1.35
C ALA A 163 4.47 -15.33 -0.08
N THR A 164 5.39 -14.38 -0.17
CA THR A 164 5.91 -13.61 0.97
C THR A 164 5.60 -12.12 0.87
N SER A 165 4.92 -11.66 -0.18
CA SER A 165 4.55 -10.26 -0.32
C SER A 165 3.33 -9.98 -1.19
N TYR A 166 2.71 -8.83 -0.92
CA TYR A 166 1.65 -8.25 -1.74
C TYR A 166 1.77 -6.73 -1.75
N ALA A 167 1.11 -6.10 -2.71
CA ALA A 167 0.99 -4.64 -2.79
C ALA A 167 -0.45 -4.16 -2.69
N ILE A 168 -0.62 -2.93 -2.24
CA ILE A 168 -1.84 -2.14 -2.38
C ILE A 168 -1.47 -0.84 -3.12
N ASP A 169 -1.96 -0.70 -4.34
CA ASP A 169 -1.76 0.51 -5.15
C ASP A 169 -2.87 1.50 -4.86
N PHE A 170 -2.52 2.67 -4.33
CA PHE A 170 -3.45 3.75 -4.05
C PHE A 170 -3.39 4.83 -5.12
N THR A 171 -4.56 5.36 -5.47
CA THR A 171 -4.73 6.65 -6.15
C THR A 171 -5.71 7.49 -5.34
N PHE A 172 -5.25 8.65 -4.90
CA PHE A 172 -6.02 9.67 -4.19
C PHE A 172 -6.26 10.83 -5.17
N ILE A 173 -7.51 11.14 -5.49
CA ILE A 173 -7.89 12.31 -6.29
C ILE A 173 -8.64 13.25 -5.37
N LEU A 174 -7.99 14.34 -4.97
CA LEU A 174 -8.56 15.37 -4.12
C LEU A 174 -9.15 16.47 -5.01
N ASN A 175 -10.46 16.70 -4.95
CA ASN A 175 -11.15 17.77 -5.68
C ASN A 175 -11.57 18.91 -4.71
N PRO A 176 -10.82 20.02 -4.65
CA PRO A 176 -11.16 21.19 -3.85
C PRO A 176 -12.53 21.76 -4.22
N GLN A 177 -13.37 22.07 -3.22
CA GLN A 177 -14.67 22.71 -3.44
C GLN A 177 -14.63 24.24 -3.30
N LEU A 178 -13.48 24.77 -2.90
CA LEU A 178 -13.15 26.19 -2.72
C LEU A 178 -11.63 26.34 -2.90
N GLU A 179 -11.11 27.57 -2.87
CA GLU A 179 -9.67 27.78 -2.80
C GLU A 179 -9.11 27.24 -1.48
N LEU A 180 -8.06 26.42 -1.57
CA LEU A 180 -7.40 25.80 -0.43
C LEU A 180 -5.95 26.21 -0.33
N LEU A 181 -5.51 26.51 0.89
CA LEU A 181 -4.13 26.44 1.34
C LEU A 181 -3.96 25.14 2.13
N LEU A 182 -3.29 24.16 1.53
CA LEU A 182 -2.79 22.98 2.23
C LEU A 182 -1.50 23.37 2.95
N ASP A 183 -1.57 23.54 4.26
CA ASP A 183 -0.46 24.11 5.03
C ASP A 183 0.51 23.03 5.52
N ARG A 184 1.78 23.42 5.66
CA ARG A 184 2.81 22.56 6.25
C ARG A 184 2.67 22.56 7.77
N THR A 185 2.96 21.44 8.40
CA THR A 185 3.30 21.48 9.83
C THR A 185 4.79 21.77 9.96
N VAL A 186 5.12 23.02 10.32
CA VAL A 186 6.51 23.47 10.51
C VAL A 186 7.20 22.55 11.51
N PHE A 187 8.32 21.98 11.10
CA PHE A 187 9.12 21.13 11.97
C PHE A 187 9.77 21.98 13.07
N THR A 188 9.43 21.66 14.32
CA THR A 188 10.13 22.18 15.52
C THR A 188 10.80 21.02 16.24
N THR A 189 10.00 20.18 16.89
CA THR A 189 10.37 18.86 17.43
C THR A 189 9.75 17.73 16.60
N TRP A 190 8.59 18.05 16.02
CA TRP A 190 7.79 17.19 15.18
C TRP A 190 7.22 18.04 14.04
N GLY A 191 6.91 17.44 12.90
CA GLY A 191 6.42 18.19 11.72
C GLY A 191 6.09 17.27 10.56
N GLY A 192 5.88 17.84 9.38
CA GLY A 192 5.68 17.04 8.16
C GLY A 192 4.35 16.29 8.09
N TYR A 193 3.37 16.64 8.92
CA TYR A 193 2.10 15.92 9.01
C TYR A 193 1.23 16.15 7.76
N GLY A 194 1.21 15.15 6.87
CA GLY A 194 0.35 15.10 5.70
C GLY A 194 0.78 14.02 4.72
N GLY A 195 -0.14 13.52 3.91
CA GLY A 195 0.11 12.45 2.93
C GLY A 195 -0.36 11.07 3.40
N LEU A 196 0.25 10.02 2.85
CA LEU A 196 -0.01 8.64 3.24
C LEU A 196 0.88 8.26 4.43
N ILE A 197 0.27 7.73 5.49
CA ILE A 197 0.87 7.61 6.81
C ILE A 197 0.69 6.19 7.31
N PHE A 198 1.74 5.63 7.91
CA PHE A 198 1.70 4.34 8.60
C PHE A 198 2.06 4.49 10.08
N ARG A 199 1.34 3.77 10.94
CA ARG A 199 1.63 3.54 12.36
C ARG A 199 1.67 2.03 12.63
N GLY A 200 2.87 1.53 12.93
CA GLY A 200 3.15 0.12 13.23
C GLY A 200 2.94 -0.25 14.70
N THR A 201 2.81 -1.54 14.97
CA THR A 201 2.70 -2.09 16.34
C THR A 201 3.99 -1.82 17.13
N ARG A 202 3.88 -1.74 18.45
CA ARG A 202 5.05 -1.51 19.33
C ARG A 202 5.95 -2.74 19.48
N ASN A 203 5.47 -3.88 19.01
CA ASN A 203 6.11 -5.17 19.20
C ASN A 203 7.31 -5.37 18.28
N TRP A 204 7.49 -4.51 17.28
CA TRP A 204 8.66 -4.64 16.40
C TRP A 204 9.92 -4.31 17.18
N GLN A 205 10.94 -5.14 16.98
CA GLN A 205 12.27 -4.96 17.54
C GLN A 205 13.28 -4.81 16.42
N GLU A 206 14.41 -4.17 16.71
CA GLU A 206 15.50 -3.96 15.74
C GLU A 206 14.98 -3.40 14.40
N SER A 207 14.04 -2.44 14.48
CA SER A 207 13.41 -1.86 13.30
C SER A 207 14.29 -0.80 12.65
N ARG A 208 14.19 -0.68 11.33
CA ARG A 208 14.90 0.33 10.52
C ARG A 208 13.94 1.03 9.57
N LEU A 209 14.18 2.31 9.31
CA LEU A 209 13.68 2.94 8.07
C LEU A 209 14.80 2.92 7.04
N LEU A 210 14.59 2.19 5.94
CA LEU A 210 15.50 2.06 4.81
C LEU A 210 14.99 2.91 3.63
N PHE A 211 15.91 3.54 2.88
CA PHE A 211 15.60 4.42 1.75
C PHE A 211 16.20 3.93 0.42
N SER A 212 15.71 4.51 -0.68
CA SER A 212 16.09 4.13 -2.05
C SER A 212 17.57 4.28 -2.40
N ASP A 213 18.31 5.08 -1.65
CA ASP A 213 19.77 5.25 -1.79
C ASP A 213 20.59 4.31 -0.89
N GLY A 214 19.93 3.38 -0.20
CA GLY A 214 20.56 2.42 0.71
C GLY A 214 20.86 2.97 2.10
N THR A 215 20.57 4.23 2.38
CA THR A 215 20.73 4.79 3.73
C THR A 215 19.64 4.29 4.68
N THR A 216 19.95 4.25 5.96
CA THR A 216 18.98 3.99 7.03
C THR A 216 18.92 5.15 8.01
N SER A 217 17.77 5.32 8.68
CA SER A 217 17.62 6.30 9.75
C SER A 217 16.55 5.87 10.73
N ASP A 218 16.79 6.07 12.02
CA ASP A 218 15.76 5.87 13.04
C ASP A 218 14.76 7.03 13.13
N ARG A 219 15.10 8.21 12.59
CA ARG A 219 14.25 9.41 12.68
C ARG A 219 14.47 10.40 11.51
N PRO A 220 14.03 10.07 10.28
CA PRO A 220 14.21 10.97 9.13
C PRO A 220 13.49 12.32 9.31
N THR A 221 14.20 13.44 9.06
CA THR A 221 13.71 14.81 9.33
C THR A 221 14.27 15.91 8.40
N PRO A 222 13.77 16.09 7.17
CA PRO A 222 13.17 15.10 6.29
C PRO A 222 14.26 14.29 5.54
N LYS A 223 13.91 13.13 4.99
CA LYS A 223 14.76 12.39 4.04
C LYS A 223 14.10 12.36 2.66
N ILE A 224 14.74 12.87 1.61
CA ILE A 224 14.25 12.72 0.23
C ILE A 224 14.64 11.32 -0.28
N ALA A 225 13.67 10.55 -0.77
CA ALA A 225 13.87 9.23 -1.36
C ALA A 225 12.64 8.79 -2.18
N ASN A 226 12.82 7.89 -3.14
CA ASN A 226 11.72 7.34 -3.96
C ASN A 226 10.76 6.46 -3.15
N TRP A 227 11.28 5.85 -2.09
CA TRP A 227 10.53 4.99 -1.19
C TRP A 227 11.17 4.99 0.20
N CYS A 228 10.36 4.60 1.17
CA CYS A 228 10.78 4.32 2.54
C CYS A 228 10.19 2.97 2.97
N ASP A 229 11.03 2.09 3.50
CA ASP A 229 10.65 0.80 4.08
C ASP A 229 10.85 0.83 5.60
N LEU A 230 9.81 0.49 6.35
CA LEU A 230 9.93 0.16 7.76
C LEU A 230 9.90 -1.37 7.89
N SER A 231 10.98 -1.97 8.36
CA SER A 231 11.09 -3.42 8.57
C SER A 231 11.82 -3.74 9.88
N GLY A 232 11.59 -4.93 10.44
CA GLY A 232 12.21 -5.37 11.69
C GLY A 232 11.82 -6.78 12.13
N LYS A 233 12.24 -7.16 13.33
CA LYS A 233 11.83 -8.41 14.00
C LYS A 233 10.41 -8.28 14.55
N LEU A 234 9.64 -9.35 14.43
CA LEU A 234 8.24 -9.45 14.84
C LEU A 234 8.08 -10.51 15.94
N ASP A 235 7.03 -10.39 16.74
CA ASP A 235 6.64 -11.45 17.68
C ASP A 235 6.08 -12.68 16.95
N GLY A 236 6.00 -13.82 17.64
CA GLY A 236 5.45 -15.07 17.08
C GLY A 236 6.51 -16.12 16.70
N GLY A 237 7.77 -15.91 17.11
CA GLY A 237 8.86 -16.89 16.98
C GLY A 237 10.23 -16.23 16.82
N PRO A 238 11.33 -16.98 16.99
CA PRO A 238 12.68 -16.42 17.04
C PRO A 238 13.16 -15.78 15.72
N ASN A 239 12.54 -16.13 14.60
CA ASN A 239 12.96 -15.74 13.25
C ASN A 239 11.89 -14.95 12.48
N GLN A 240 10.85 -14.46 13.17
CA GLN A 240 9.79 -13.70 12.50
C GLN A 240 10.29 -12.30 12.16
N THR A 241 10.22 -11.95 10.89
CA THR A 241 10.58 -10.63 10.37
C THR A 241 9.59 -10.24 9.30
N GLY A 242 9.43 -8.94 9.09
CA GLY A 242 8.55 -8.40 8.07
C GLY A 242 8.64 -6.90 8.00
N GLY A 243 7.94 -6.33 7.03
CA GLY A 243 7.96 -4.90 6.83
C GLY A 243 6.87 -4.37 5.91
N ILE A 244 6.90 -3.06 5.79
CA ILE A 244 6.03 -2.28 4.93
C ILE A 244 6.82 -1.15 4.29
N ALA A 245 6.78 -1.09 2.95
CA ALA A 245 7.35 -0.01 2.19
C ALA A 245 6.27 0.82 1.52
N ILE A 246 6.46 2.15 1.49
CA ILE A 246 5.63 3.06 0.70
C ILE A 246 6.48 3.61 -0.44
N PHE A 247 6.00 3.43 -1.65
CA PHE A 247 6.63 3.90 -2.89
C PHE A 247 5.93 5.16 -3.38
N ASP A 248 6.69 6.21 -3.61
CA ASP A 248 6.20 7.48 -4.15
C ASP A 248 6.26 7.48 -5.68
N HIS A 249 5.13 7.69 -6.34
CA HIS A 249 5.07 7.61 -7.79
C HIS A 249 5.72 8.83 -8.47
N PRO A 250 6.48 8.68 -9.57
CA PRO A 250 7.11 9.80 -10.28
C PRO A 250 6.19 10.92 -10.77
N GLN A 251 4.89 10.62 -10.92
CA GLN A 251 3.87 11.61 -11.31
C GLN A 251 3.28 12.40 -10.14
N ASN A 252 3.65 12.10 -8.90
CA ASN A 252 3.20 12.89 -7.77
C ASN A 252 3.86 14.27 -7.80
N VAL A 253 3.09 15.28 -7.38
CA VAL A 253 3.66 16.59 -7.11
C VAL A 253 4.77 16.47 -6.07
N ARG A 254 5.88 17.18 -6.31
CA ARG A 254 7.05 17.18 -5.41
C ARG A 254 7.69 15.80 -5.23
N HIS A 255 7.58 14.92 -6.24
CA HIS A 255 8.35 13.68 -6.28
C HIS A 255 9.87 13.96 -6.45
N PRO A 256 10.75 13.24 -5.73
CA PRO A 256 10.45 12.34 -4.62
C PRO A 256 10.04 13.11 -3.37
N THR A 257 8.99 12.62 -2.71
CA THR A 257 8.46 13.21 -1.47
C THR A 257 9.50 13.15 -0.33
N PRO A 258 9.54 14.14 0.57
CA PRO A 258 10.25 14.02 1.83
C PRO A 258 9.58 13.01 2.77
N TRP A 259 10.38 12.12 3.34
CA TRP A 259 9.97 11.18 4.37
C TRP A 259 10.22 11.76 5.75
N TYR A 260 9.22 11.61 6.61
CA TYR A 260 9.30 11.95 8.02
C TYR A 260 8.83 10.74 8.83
N GLY A 261 9.49 10.46 9.94
CA GLY A 261 9.18 9.26 10.71
C GLY A 261 10.06 9.02 11.92
N ALA A 262 9.78 7.92 12.60
CA ALA A 262 10.60 7.36 13.64
C ALA A 262 10.40 5.83 13.77
N THR A 263 11.48 5.10 14.04
CA THR A 263 11.45 3.71 14.54
C THR A 263 11.12 3.68 16.05
N GLY A 264 11.18 2.50 16.67
CA GLY A 264 10.95 2.33 18.11
C GLY A 264 9.47 2.50 18.52
N PRO A 265 9.15 3.00 19.73
CA PRO A 265 7.77 3.04 20.25
C PRO A 265 6.77 3.79 19.35
N GLY A 266 7.29 4.65 18.46
CA GLY A 266 6.51 5.40 17.50
C GLY A 266 6.13 4.62 16.24
N HIS A 267 6.98 3.69 15.75
CA HIS A 267 6.89 3.03 14.43
C HIS A 267 6.00 3.79 13.44
N TYR A 268 6.44 4.98 13.06
CA TYR A 268 5.63 5.92 12.32
C TYR A 268 6.43 6.45 11.15
N PHE A 269 5.82 6.50 9.97
CA PHE A 269 6.38 7.26 8.87
C PHE A 269 5.30 7.71 7.90
N ASN A 270 5.56 8.77 7.15
CA ASN A 270 4.67 9.25 6.12
C ASN A 270 5.41 9.85 4.93
N ALA A 271 4.75 9.79 3.77
CA ALA A 271 5.10 10.52 2.55
C ALA A 271 4.71 12.00 2.70
N ALA A 272 5.57 12.81 3.30
CA ALA A 272 5.27 14.16 3.76
C ALA A 272 5.33 15.23 2.66
N PHE A 273 4.55 15.13 1.59
CA PHE A 273 4.66 16.02 0.40
C PHE A 273 4.51 17.54 0.69
N LEU A 274 4.00 17.91 1.87
CA LEU A 274 3.90 19.29 2.37
C LEU A 274 5.03 19.69 3.34
N PHE A 275 6.05 18.86 3.58
CA PHE A 275 7.07 19.09 4.61
C PHE A 275 7.77 20.44 4.45
N ASN A 276 8.23 20.74 3.23
CA ASN A 276 9.08 21.89 2.96
C ASN A 276 8.26 23.19 2.84
N GLU A 277 7.10 23.15 2.19
CA GLU A 277 6.31 24.34 1.87
C GLU A 277 4.80 24.03 1.74
N PRO A 278 3.92 25.01 2.05
CA PRO A 278 2.49 24.90 1.78
C PRO A 278 2.17 24.74 0.29
N MET A 279 0.94 24.36 -0.05
CA MET A 279 0.44 24.26 -1.42
C MET A 279 -0.90 24.96 -1.55
N ARG A 280 -1.07 25.80 -2.58
CA ARG A 280 -2.35 26.41 -2.93
C ARG A 280 -3.02 25.58 -4.02
N LEU A 281 -4.32 25.40 -3.92
CA LEU A 281 -5.16 24.78 -4.95
C LEU A 281 -6.38 25.64 -5.19
N ALA A 282 -6.68 25.95 -6.46
CA ALA A 282 -7.92 26.60 -6.82
C ALA A 282 -9.12 25.63 -6.66
N ALA A 283 -10.33 26.18 -6.55
CA ALA A 283 -11.55 25.36 -6.58
C ALA A 283 -11.61 24.56 -7.89
N GLY A 284 -11.83 23.25 -7.79
CA GLY A 284 -11.84 22.34 -8.94
C GLY A 284 -10.45 21.89 -9.45
N GLU A 285 -9.35 22.48 -8.95
CA GLU A 285 -7.99 22.05 -9.30
C GLU A 285 -7.65 20.74 -8.60
N LYS A 286 -7.78 19.63 -9.32
CA LYS A 286 -7.57 18.29 -8.75
C LYS A 286 -6.11 18.05 -8.42
N LEU A 287 -5.84 17.66 -7.17
CA LEU A 287 -4.56 17.09 -6.76
C LEU A 287 -4.63 15.56 -6.81
N VAL A 288 -3.74 14.93 -7.57
CA VAL A 288 -3.65 13.47 -7.66
C VAL A 288 -2.36 12.98 -7.01
N LEU A 289 -2.48 12.04 -6.07
CA LEU A 289 -1.37 11.39 -5.39
C LEU A 289 -1.48 9.88 -5.53
N ARG A 290 -0.35 9.21 -5.82
CA ARG A 290 -0.27 7.79 -6.14
C ARG A 290 0.83 7.14 -5.33
N TYR A 291 0.50 6.05 -4.67
CA TYR A 291 1.47 5.31 -3.87
C TYR A 291 1.28 3.81 -4.06
N ARG A 292 2.36 3.04 -3.99
CA ARG A 292 2.29 1.60 -3.77
C ARG A 292 2.71 1.31 -2.34
N VAL A 293 1.86 0.60 -1.60
CA VAL A 293 2.20 0.05 -0.30
C VAL A 293 2.56 -1.40 -0.49
N LEU A 294 3.83 -1.74 -0.32
CA LEU A 294 4.35 -3.10 -0.36
C LEU A 294 4.38 -3.65 1.05
N VAL A 295 3.70 -4.78 1.30
CA VAL A 295 3.76 -5.51 2.56
C VAL A 295 4.49 -6.82 2.32
N HIS A 296 5.45 -7.14 3.19
CA HIS A 296 6.33 -8.29 3.00
C HIS A 296 6.64 -9.02 4.31
N ASP A 297 6.81 -10.33 4.21
CA ASP A 297 7.53 -11.16 5.17
C ASP A 297 9.04 -11.04 4.90
N GLY A 298 9.84 -11.21 5.94
CA GLY A 298 11.29 -11.09 5.83
C GLY A 298 11.81 -9.66 5.95
N ILE A 299 13.11 -9.51 5.78
CA ILE A 299 13.77 -8.21 5.62
C ILE A 299 14.21 -8.09 4.17
N LEU A 300 13.72 -7.07 3.47
CA LEU A 300 14.14 -6.76 2.11
C LEU A 300 15.28 -5.75 2.12
N GLU A 301 16.26 -5.98 1.26
CA GLU A 301 17.39 -5.07 1.03
C GLU A 301 17.11 -4.11 -0.13
N THR A 302 17.94 -3.07 -0.23
CA THR A 302 17.76 -1.95 -1.16
C THR A 302 17.57 -2.38 -2.62
N ASP A 303 18.36 -3.35 -3.10
CA ASP A 303 18.27 -3.80 -4.50
C ASP A 303 16.92 -4.45 -4.82
N ALA A 304 16.40 -5.27 -3.90
CA ALA A 304 15.09 -5.90 -4.07
C ALA A 304 13.95 -4.87 -4.05
N LEU A 305 14.03 -3.87 -3.17
CA LEU A 305 13.05 -2.78 -3.10
C LEU A 305 13.14 -1.86 -4.32
N ASN A 306 14.35 -1.55 -4.81
CA ASN A 306 14.55 -0.78 -6.03
C ASN A 306 13.99 -1.50 -7.26
N GLN A 307 14.20 -2.81 -7.39
CA GLN A 307 13.61 -3.59 -8.49
C GLN A 307 12.07 -3.53 -8.47
N ARG A 308 11.46 -3.68 -7.27
CA ARG A 308 10.00 -3.58 -7.10
C ARG A 308 9.49 -2.16 -7.38
N TYR A 309 10.26 -1.15 -7.01
CA TYR A 309 9.95 0.25 -7.30
C TYR A 309 10.00 0.55 -8.80
N GLU A 310 11.04 0.11 -9.50
CA GLU A 310 11.17 0.30 -10.94
C GLU A 310 10.04 -0.34 -11.73
N GLN A 311 9.55 -1.50 -11.27
CA GLN A 311 8.35 -2.13 -11.83
C GLN A 311 7.13 -1.23 -11.60
N TYR A 312 6.91 -0.79 -10.37
CA TYR A 312 5.81 0.12 -10.03
C TYR A 312 5.83 1.42 -10.84
N SER A 313 6.99 2.05 -11.00
CA SER A 313 7.12 3.32 -11.73
C SER A 313 6.88 3.19 -13.24
N ARG A 314 6.96 1.97 -13.77
CA ARG A 314 6.71 1.65 -15.18
C ARG A 314 5.30 1.13 -15.44
N ASP A 315 4.69 0.48 -14.45
CA ASP A 315 3.30 0.04 -14.51
C ASP A 315 2.40 1.26 -14.74
N GLY A 316 1.66 1.28 -15.85
CA GLY A 316 0.67 2.33 -16.11
C GLY A 316 -0.27 2.43 -14.91
N VAL A 317 -0.24 3.58 -14.24
CA VAL A 317 -1.01 3.77 -13.01
C VAL A 317 -2.49 3.62 -13.35
N GLY A 318 -3.26 3.07 -12.41
CA GLY A 318 -4.71 2.96 -12.50
C GLY A 318 -5.40 4.29 -12.88
N PRO A 319 -6.71 4.25 -13.13
CA PRO A 319 -7.49 5.34 -13.73
C PRO A 319 -7.06 6.73 -13.24
N THR A 320 -6.73 7.59 -14.20
CA THR A 320 -6.18 8.93 -13.94
C THR A 320 -7.24 9.98 -13.65
N ALA A 321 -8.50 9.64 -13.92
CA ALA A 321 -9.67 10.47 -13.66
C ALA A 321 -10.84 9.64 -13.10
N ALA A 322 -11.75 10.34 -12.42
CA ALA A 322 -13.07 9.85 -12.02
C ALA A 322 -13.81 9.08 -13.13
N SER A 323 -13.66 9.56 -14.38
CA SER A 323 -14.30 9.04 -15.59
C SER A 323 -13.73 7.70 -16.05
N ASP A 324 -12.51 7.39 -15.63
CA ASP A 324 -11.83 6.15 -15.96
C ASP A 324 -12.21 5.02 -14.97
N ILE A 325 -12.99 5.36 -13.95
CA ILE A 325 -13.55 4.45 -12.96
C ILE A 325 -14.92 4.01 -13.50
N PRO A 326 -15.15 2.70 -13.75
CA PRO A 326 -16.42 2.23 -14.28
C PRO A 326 -17.57 2.77 -13.45
N ALA A 327 -18.51 3.47 -14.08
CA ALA A 327 -19.71 3.94 -13.40
C ALA A 327 -20.43 2.70 -12.85
N VAL A 328 -20.55 2.60 -11.53
CA VAL A 328 -21.42 1.58 -10.95
C VAL A 328 -22.84 2.03 -11.25
N GLY A 329 -23.55 1.18 -12.00
CA GLY A 329 -24.91 1.45 -12.45
C GLY A 329 -25.78 1.97 -11.32
N SER A 330 -26.51 3.04 -11.64
CA SER A 330 -27.54 3.69 -10.81
C SER A 330 -28.58 2.72 -10.27
#